data_AF-A0A830HRF5-F1
#
_entry.id   AF-A0A830HRF5-F1
#
_cell.length_a   1.000
_cell.length_b   1.000
_cell.length_c   1.000
_cell.angle_alpha   90.00
_cell.angle_beta   90.00
_cell.angle_gamma   90.00
#
_symmetry.space_group_name_H-M   'P 1'
#
loop_
_entity.id
_entity.type
_entity.pdbx_description
1 polymer ?
#
loop_
_entity_poly.entity_id
_entity_poly.type
_entity_poly.pdbx_seq_one_letter_code
_entity_poly.pdbx_strand_id
1 'polypeptide(L)'
;MTSAAPAVLVRAVDLRPTASRRVSMQLVVLECAQANLALVADATGSLYLSGEGIAASLQPGEIIQVNNAVFNFPENSTSSKPMLTLAKDSQMLRLGEFNMVFSETPNLSTIEWIRKTANAPAMPAQSLPSTWRPPKC
;
A
#
# COMPACT_ATOMS: atom_id res chain seq x y z
N MET A 1 -26.38 20.76 3.29
CA MET A 1 -25.35 20.23 4.20
C MET A 1 -25.11 18.77 3.81
N THR A 2 -24.20 18.52 2.88
CA THR A 2 -23.86 17.17 2.43
C THR A 2 -22.98 16.52 3.49
N SER A 3 -23.57 15.63 4.28
CA SER A 3 -22.83 14.78 5.21
C SER A 3 -21.89 13.89 4.40
N ALA A 4 -20.60 14.21 4.40
CA ALA A 4 -19.58 13.34 3.84
C ALA A 4 -19.53 12.09 4.72
N ALA A 5 -19.91 10.94 4.15
CA ALA A 5 -19.72 9.66 4.82
C ALA A 5 -18.27 9.55 5.32
N PRO A 6 -18.02 9.03 6.53
CA PRO A 6 -16.67 8.91 7.05
C PRO A 6 -15.85 8.08 6.06
N ALA A 7 -14.79 8.67 5.52
CA ALA A 7 -13.89 7.98 4.61
C ALA A 7 -13.32 6.76 5.37
N VAL A 8 -13.65 5.56 4.89
CA VAL A 8 -13.12 4.33 5.48
C VAL A 8 -11.61 4.33 5.25
N LEU A 9 -10.85 4.42 6.35
CA LEU A 9 -9.39 4.35 6.29
C LEU A 9 -8.97 2.90 6.06
N VAL A 10 -8.29 2.68 4.94
CA VAL A 10 -7.72 1.39 4.54
C VAL A 10 -6.33 1.27 5.17
N ARG A 11 -6.00 0.07 5.67
CA ARG A 11 -4.65 -0.25 6.17
C ARG A 11 -3.77 -0.77 5.04
N ALA A 12 -2.46 -0.63 5.17
CA ALA A 12 -1.50 -1.08 4.16
C ALA A 12 -1.68 -2.58 3.84
N VAL A 13 -1.83 -3.43 4.86
CA VAL A 13 -2.04 -4.88 4.68
C VAL A 13 -3.34 -5.23 3.93
N ASP A 14 -4.31 -4.33 3.90
CA ASP A 14 -5.61 -4.52 3.24
C ASP A 14 -5.61 -3.98 1.80
N LEU A 15 -4.52 -3.37 1.34
CA LEU A 15 -4.39 -2.95 -0.05
C LEU A 15 -4.45 -4.16 -0.98
N ARG A 16 -5.37 -4.09 -1.96
CA ARG A 16 -5.56 -5.13 -2.95
C ARG A 16 -5.58 -4.51 -4.35
N PRO A 17 -5.08 -5.25 -5.36
CA PRO A 17 -5.27 -4.87 -6.75
C PRO A 17 -6.73 -5.07 -7.14
N THR A 18 -7.56 -4.05 -6.92
CA THR A 18 -8.99 -4.06 -7.19
C THR A 18 -9.35 -3.04 -8.27
N ALA A 19 -10.51 -3.22 -8.93
CA ALA A 19 -11.01 -2.31 -9.95
C ALA A 19 -11.20 -0.87 -9.43
N SER A 20 -11.56 -0.71 -8.15
CA SER A 20 -11.50 0.58 -7.46
C SER A 20 -10.10 0.78 -6.88
N ARG A 21 -9.32 1.67 -7.49
CA ARG A 21 -7.94 1.99 -7.09
C ARG A 21 -7.86 3.09 -6.04
N ARG A 22 -8.99 3.72 -5.70
CA ARG A 22 -9.02 4.90 -4.82
C ARG A 22 -9.12 4.46 -3.36
N VAL A 23 -8.17 4.90 -2.56
CA VAL A 23 -8.05 4.57 -1.14
C VAL A 23 -7.86 5.84 -0.31
N SER A 24 -8.38 5.79 0.91
CA SER A 24 -8.07 6.78 1.94
C SER A 24 -7.27 6.09 3.03
N MET A 25 -6.17 6.68 3.46
CA MET A 25 -5.25 6.07 4.43
C MET A 25 -4.68 7.14 5.35
N GLN A 26 -4.34 6.73 6.57
CA GLN A 26 -3.56 7.53 7.51
C GLN A 26 -2.19 6.88 7.65
N LEU A 27 -1.14 7.69 7.52
CA LEU A 27 0.23 7.24 7.33
C LEU A 27 1.18 8.17 8.06
N VAL A 28 2.31 7.65 8.54
CA VAL A 28 3.46 8.44 9.00
C VAL A 28 4.51 8.49 7.90
N VAL A 29 5.13 9.64 7.71
CA VAL A 29 6.25 9.83 6.78
C VAL A 29 7.53 9.32 7.42
N LEU A 30 8.19 8.35 6.78
CA LEU A 30 9.46 7.80 7.26
C LEU A 30 10.66 8.49 6.62
N GLU A 31 10.60 8.69 5.29
CA GLU A 31 11.70 9.26 4.53
C GLU A 31 11.18 10.03 3.30
N CYS A 32 11.86 11.12 2.94
CA CYS A 32 11.63 11.86 1.71
C CYS A 32 12.79 11.59 0.74
N ALA A 33 12.65 10.59 -0.14
CA ALA A 33 13.76 10.07 -0.93
C ALA A 33 14.10 10.93 -2.18
N GLN A 34 13.08 11.35 -2.93
CA GLN A 34 13.23 12.12 -4.18
C GLN A 34 12.13 13.17 -4.27
N ALA A 35 12.28 14.21 -5.08
CA ALA A 35 11.32 15.34 -5.16
C ALA A 35 9.82 14.93 -5.19
N ASN A 36 9.51 13.81 -5.84
CA ASN A 36 8.15 13.30 -6.01
C ASN A 36 7.89 11.94 -5.33
N LEU A 37 8.74 11.51 -4.39
CA LEU A 37 8.65 10.21 -3.75
C LEU A 37 8.99 10.29 -2.25
N ALA A 38 8.08 9.77 -1.42
CA ALA A 38 8.28 9.61 0.02
C ALA A 38 7.99 8.16 0.44
N LEU A 39 8.71 7.65 1.43
CA LEU A 39 8.41 6.40 2.12
C LEU A 39 7.45 6.71 3.27
N VAL A 40 6.33 6.01 3.30
CA VAL A 40 5.29 6.19 4.32
C VAL A 40 4.91 4.85 4.92
N ALA A 41 4.42 4.83 6.15
CA ALA A 41 4.01 3.61 6.84
C ALA A 41 2.75 3.78 7.68
N ASP A 42 2.08 2.67 7.96
CA ASP A 42 1.07 2.55 9.01
C ASP A 42 1.46 1.42 9.97
N ALA A 43 0.60 1.07 10.91
CA ALA A 43 0.83 -0.01 11.87
C ALA A 43 1.02 -1.40 11.23
N THR A 44 0.73 -1.55 9.94
CA THR A 44 0.68 -2.84 9.24
C THR A 44 1.76 -2.99 8.16
N GLY A 45 2.39 -1.91 7.71
CA GLY A 45 3.50 -1.97 6.77
C GLY A 45 3.86 -0.61 6.18
N SER A 46 4.87 -0.62 5.30
CA SER A 46 5.35 0.56 4.59
C SER A 46 5.08 0.49 3.09
N LEU A 47 5.01 1.63 2.42
CA LEU A 47 4.87 1.75 0.98
C LEU A 47 5.41 3.10 0.48
N TYR A 48 5.69 3.19 -0.81
CA TYR A 48 6.03 4.47 -1.42
C TYR A 48 4.77 5.29 -1.75
N LEU A 49 4.81 6.56 -1.38
CA LEU A 49 3.89 7.60 -1.79
C LEU A 49 4.53 8.46 -2.87
N SER A 50 3.89 8.58 -4.03
CA SER A 50 4.30 9.46 -5.11
C SER A 50 3.32 10.60 -5.33
N GLY A 51 3.83 11.77 -5.68
CA GLY A 51 3.03 12.96 -5.91
C GLY A 51 3.92 14.14 -6.30
N GLU A 52 3.38 15.10 -7.02
CA GLU A 52 4.12 16.29 -7.44
C GLU A 52 4.56 17.11 -6.20
N GLY A 53 5.87 17.29 -6.03
CA GLY A 53 6.45 18.07 -4.94
C GLY A 53 6.29 17.46 -3.54
N ILE A 54 5.93 16.18 -3.43
CA ILE A 54 5.56 15.57 -2.15
C ILE A 54 6.70 15.63 -1.13
N ALA A 55 7.94 15.35 -1.55
CA ALA A 55 9.10 15.33 -0.67
C ALA A 55 9.54 16.73 -0.22
N ALA A 56 9.24 17.77 -1.00
CA ALA A 56 9.47 19.15 -0.59
C ALA A 56 8.40 19.63 0.41
N SER A 57 7.21 19.04 0.35
CA SER A 57 6.10 19.41 1.22
C SER A 57 6.12 18.70 2.58
N LEU A 58 6.72 17.51 2.68
CA LEU A 58 6.66 16.66 3.87
C LEU A 58 7.99 16.60 4.61
N GLN A 59 7.92 16.35 5.92
CA GLN A 59 9.05 16.03 6.77
C GLN A 59 8.91 14.63 7.38
N PRO A 60 10.02 13.88 7.55
CA PRO A 60 10.01 12.64 8.32
C PRO A 60 9.41 12.85 9.72
N GLY A 61 8.51 11.95 10.13
CA GLY A 61 7.79 12.01 11.40
C GLY A 61 6.41 12.69 11.34
N GLU A 62 6.08 13.39 10.25
CA GLU A 62 4.73 13.93 10.04
C GLU A 62 3.71 12.81 9.83
N ILE A 63 2.54 12.98 10.44
CA ILE A 63 1.37 12.12 10.24
C ILE A 63 0.45 12.79 9.23
N ILE A 64 0.18 12.08 8.14
CA ILE A 64 -0.68 12.54 7.05
C ILE A 64 -1.88 11.62 6.89
N GLN A 65 -3.01 12.21 6.52
CA GLN A 65 -4.14 11.48 5.97
C GLN A 65 -4.29 11.82 4.50
N VAL A 66 -4.21 10.80 3.66
CA VAL A 66 -4.48 10.92 2.24
C VAL A 66 -5.89 10.40 1.97
N ASN A 67 -6.65 11.17 1.21
CA ASN A 67 -7.98 10.78 0.76
C ASN A 67 -7.98 10.69 -0.76
N ASN A 68 -8.70 9.69 -1.28
CA ASN A 68 -8.87 9.51 -2.72
C ASN A 68 -7.54 9.34 -3.47
N ALA A 69 -6.53 8.75 -2.81
CA ALA A 69 -5.24 8.42 -3.39
C ALA A 69 -5.35 7.15 -4.24
N VAL A 70 -4.55 7.05 -5.30
CA VAL A 70 -4.62 5.93 -6.25
C VAL A 70 -3.56 4.90 -5.92
N PHE A 71 -3.97 3.70 -5.52
CA PHE A 71 -3.05 2.57 -5.39
C PHE A 71 -2.75 2.02 -6.79
N ASN A 72 -1.55 2.33 -7.27
CA ASN A 72 -1.07 1.88 -8.56
C ASN A 72 -0.48 0.49 -8.45
N PHE A 73 -1.13 -0.44 -9.14
CA PHE A 73 -0.70 -1.83 -9.23
C PHE A 73 -0.35 -2.16 -10.68
N PRO A 74 0.94 -2.22 -11.04
CA PRO A 74 1.37 -2.45 -12.42
C PRO A 74 0.99 -3.85 -12.90
N GLU A 75 0.79 -3.99 -14.21
CA GLU A 75 0.38 -5.26 -14.84
C GLU A 75 1.51 -6.27 -14.95
N ASN A 76 2.74 -5.78 -15.03
CA ASN A 76 3.96 -6.54 -15.03
C ASN A 76 4.78 -6.22 -13.76
N SER A 77 5.14 -7.25 -12.99
CA SER A 77 5.98 -7.10 -11.79
C SER A 77 7.43 -6.71 -12.13
N THR A 78 7.86 -6.88 -13.37
CA THR A 78 9.26 -6.77 -13.79
C THR A 78 9.79 -5.34 -13.90
N SER A 79 8.93 -4.31 -14.01
CA SER A 79 9.39 -2.95 -14.31
C SER A 79 8.73 -1.83 -13.51
N SER A 80 7.77 -2.14 -12.64
CA SER A 80 7.13 -1.13 -11.81
C SER A 80 6.77 -1.69 -10.46
N LYS A 81 7.05 -0.92 -9.41
CA LYS A 81 6.72 -1.25 -8.02
C LYS A 81 5.32 -0.73 -7.69
N PRO A 82 4.51 -1.45 -6.91
CA PRO A 82 3.24 -0.92 -6.47
C PRO A 82 3.46 0.23 -5.51
N MET A 83 2.73 1.33 -5.71
CA MET A 83 2.90 2.56 -4.97
C MET A 83 1.58 3.28 -4.84
N LEU A 84 1.45 4.12 -3.82
CA LEU A 84 0.33 5.00 -3.64
C LEU A 84 0.64 6.32 -4.36
N THR A 85 -0.26 6.81 -5.19
CA THR A 85 -0.06 8.04 -5.95
C THR A 85 -1.14 9.05 -5.62
N LEU A 86 -0.74 10.27 -5.30
CA LEU A 86 -1.64 11.41 -5.16
C LEU A 86 -2.02 11.90 -6.56
N ALA A 87 -3.28 11.70 -6.92
CA ALA A 87 -3.87 12.26 -8.12
C ALA A 87 -4.27 13.73 -7.88
N LYS A 88 -4.63 14.44 -8.97
CA LYS A 88 -5.07 15.85 -8.91
C LYS A 88 -6.29 16.08 -8.00
N ASP A 89 -7.13 15.05 -7.85
CA ASP A 89 -8.33 15.08 -7.00
C ASP A 89 -8.13 14.38 -5.65
N SER A 90 -6.90 13.96 -5.34
CA SER A 90 -6.54 13.46 -4.02
C SER A 90 -6.35 14.63 -3.06
N GLN A 91 -6.69 14.40 -1.79
CA GLN A 91 -6.45 15.36 -0.72
C GLN A 91 -5.42 14.80 0.25
N MET A 92 -4.55 15.65 0.76
CA MET A 92 -3.60 15.31 1.81
C MET A 92 -3.77 16.29 2.97
N LEU A 93 -4.06 15.77 4.15
CA LEU A 93 -4.22 16.51 5.38
C LEU A 93 -3.09 16.16 6.35
N ARG A 94 -2.46 17.17 6.96
CA ARG A 94 -1.49 16.95 8.04
C ARG A 94 -2.24 16.87 9.36
N LEU A 95 -2.04 15.78 10.09
CA LEU A 95 -2.71 15.52 11.36
C LEU A 95 -1.83 15.88 12.57
N GLY A 96 -0.53 16.08 12.37
CA GLY A 96 0.44 16.41 13.42
C GLY A 96 1.70 15.57 13.32
N GLU A 97 2.39 15.39 14.43
CA GLU A 97 3.67 14.68 14.52
C GLU A 97 3.65 13.65 15.67
N PHE A 98 4.49 12.62 15.57
CA PHE A 98 4.99 11.79 16.68
C PHE A 98 4.10 10.67 17.27
N ASN A 99 2.77 10.80 17.33
CA ASN A 99 1.89 9.80 17.98
C ASN A 99 1.22 8.82 17.01
N MET A 100 1.99 8.03 16.25
CA MET A 100 1.44 6.95 15.42
C MET A 100 2.28 5.68 15.52
N VAL A 101 1.64 4.54 15.77
CA VAL A 101 2.27 3.22 15.68
C VAL A 101 2.48 2.88 14.21
N PHE A 102 3.71 2.50 13.84
CA PHE A 102 4.04 2.13 12.46
C PHE A 102 4.90 0.87 12.41
N SER A 103 4.87 0.19 11.26
CA SER A 103 5.75 -0.92 10.92
C SER A 103 6.41 -0.67 9.57
N GLU A 104 7.74 -0.77 9.52
CA GLU A 104 8.48 -0.70 8.25
C GLU A 104 8.36 -1.98 7.43
N THR A 105 8.09 -3.11 8.09
CA THR A 105 8.04 -4.44 7.46
C THR A 105 6.63 -5.03 7.59
N PRO A 106 6.04 -5.53 6.51
CA PRO A 106 6.60 -5.59 5.15
C PRO A 106 6.53 -4.23 4.42
N ASN A 107 7.47 -4.01 3.49
CA ASN A 107 7.36 -2.92 2.52
C ASN A 107 6.58 -3.42 1.29
N LEU A 108 5.35 -2.95 1.15
CA LEU A 108 4.43 -3.36 0.09
C LEU A 108 4.93 -3.00 -1.30
N SER A 109 5.77 -1.99 -1.43
CA SER A 109 6.37 -1.60 -2.70
C SER A 109 7.56 -2.47 -3.12
N THR A 110 8.15 -3.25 -2.22
CA THR A 110 9.26 -4.17 -2.53
C THR A 110 8.84 -5.62 -2.65
N ILE A 111 7.67 -5.99 -2.12
CA ILE A 111 7.13 -7.34 -2.27
C ILE A 111 6.83 -7.62 -3.74
N GLU A 112 7.15 -8.85 -4.18
CA GLU A 112 6.69 -9.34 -5.47
C GLU A 112 5.22 -9.75 -5.38
N TRP A 113 4.37 -9.03 -6.09
CA TRP A 113 2.94 -9.33 -6.13
C TRP A 113 2.65 -10.26 -7.29
N ILE A 114 2.32 -11.51 -6.98
CA ILE A 114 1.93 -12.49 -7.98
C ILE A 114 0.46 -12.26 -8.34
N ARG A 115 0.20 -11.78 -9.57
CA ARG A 115 -1.15 -11.85 -10.13
C ARG A 115 -1.46 -13.31 -10.41
N LYS A 116 -2.60 -13.80 -9.91
CA LYS A 116 -3.18 -15.05 -10.40
C LYS A 116 -3.63 -14.82 -11.85
N THR A 117 -2.75 -15.08 -12.81
CA THR A 117 -3.12 -15.08 -14.23
C THR A 117 -4.02 -16.29 -14.49
N ALA A 118 -5.08 -16.12 -15.28
CA ALA A 118 -5.97 -17.24 -15.62
C ALA A 118 -5.24 -18.36 -16.39
N ASN A 119 -4.07 -18.05 -16.97
CA ASN A 119 -3.20 -18.96 -17.70
C ASN A 119 -1.94 -19.35 -16.92
N ALA A 120 -1.88 -19.11 -15.60
CA ALA A 120 -0.83 -19.74 -14.80
C ALA A 120 -1.01 -21.26 -14.97
N PRO A 121 0.02 -22.02 -15.42
CA PRO A 121 -0.05 -23.47 -15.30
C PRO A 121 -0.39 -23.73 -13.83
N ALA A 122 -1.42 -24.55 -13.59
CA ALA A 122 -1.75 -24.96 -12.23
C ALA A 122 -0.44 -25.23 -11.53
N MET A 123 -0.17 -24.49 -10.43
CA MET A 123 0.95 -24.84 -9.56
C MET A 123 0.85 -26.35 -9.40
N PRO A 124 1.85 -27.15 -9.81
CA PRO A 124 1.78 -28.56 -9.54
C PRO A 124 1.59 -28.60 -8.03
N ALA A 125 0.43 -29.08 -7.59
CA ALA A 125 0.14 -29.25 -6.18
C ALA A 125 1.41 -29.89 -5.65
N GLN A 126 2.13 -29.19 -4.76
CA GLN A 126 3.34 -29.75 -4.15
C GLN A 126 2.92 -31.15 -3.75
N SER A 127 3.47 -32.14 -4.44
CA SER A 127 3.04 -33.50 -4.23
C SER A 127 3.31 -33.72 -2.76
N LEU A 128 2.23 -33.91 -2.01
CA LEU A 128 2.37 -34.28 -0.61
C LEU A 128 3.36 -35.45 -0.64
N PRO A 129 4.43 -35.42 0.17
CA PRO A 129 5.35 -36.53 0.19
C PRO A 129 4.51 -37.79 0.37
N SER A 130 4.85 -38.88 -0.31
CA SER A 130 4.07 -40.13 -0.29
C SER A 130 3.80 -40.66 1.13
N THR A 131 4.50 -40.13 2.11
CA THR A 131 4.40 -40.37 3.55
C THR A 131 3.30 -39.56 4.26
N TRP A 132 2.73 -38.53 3.64
CA TRP A 132 1.68 -37.73 4.26
C TRP A 132 0.38 -38.53 4.34
N ARG A 133 -0.17 -38.65 5.54
CA ARG A 133 -1.54 -39.13 5.76
C ARG A 133 -2.34 -38.04 6.45
N PRO A 134 -3.58 -37.78 5.99
CA PRO A 134 -4.46 -36.84 6.69
C PRO A 134 -4.72 -37.36 8.12
N PRO A 135 -4.88 -36.46 9.11
CA PRO A 135 -5.33 -36.86 10.44
C PRO A 135 -6.67 -37.58 10.30
N LYS A 136 -6.78 -38.75 10.94
CA LYS A 136 -8.05 -39.48 10.99
C LYS A 136 -9.00 -38.70 11.89
N CYS A 137 -10.14 -38.30 11.34
CA CYS A 137 -11.31 -37.92 12.12
C CYS A 137 -11.86 -39.16 12.84
#